data_AF-A0A1M5NLM3-F1
#
_entry.id   AF-A0A1M5NLM3-F1
#
_cell.length_a   1.000
_cell.length_b   1.000
_cell.length_c   1.000
_cell.angle_alpha   90.00
_cell.angle_beta   90.00
_cell.angle_gamma   90.00
#
_symmetry.space_group_name_H-M   'P 1'
#
loop_
_entity.id
_entity.type
_entity.pdbx_description
1 polymer ?
#
loop_
_entity_poly.entity_id
_entity_poly.type
_entity_poly.pdbx_seq_one_letter_code
_entity_poly.pdbx_strand_id
1 'polypeptide(L)'
;MSVVETVVVFALIPLGIYGVITLLTLWPKFTRGPRYRPGQEWEYEPVWWTANPAGLGVPAGGHGGAAGSSTPGAEPAEETLTAGQPAGTARGGARGSW
;
A
#
# COMPACT_ATOMS: atom_id res chain seq x y z
N MET A 1 0.29 36.63 -32.66
CA MET A 1 -0.23 35.36 -33.18
C MET A 1 0.46 35.01 -34.49
N SER A 2 1.63 34.38 -34.36
CA SER A 2 2.29 33.67 -35.46
C SER A 2 1.89 32.19 -35.47
N VAL A 3 2.04 31.50 -36.61
CA VAL A 3 1.71 30.07 -36.73
C VAL A 3 2.49 29.23 -35.70
N VAL A 4 3.76 29.56 -35.46
CA VAL A 4 4.61 28.88 -34.47
C VAL A 4 4.06 29.09 -33.06
N GLU A 5 3.69 30.31 -32.71
CA GLU A 5 3.09 30.66 -31.41
C GLU A 5 1.79 29.89 -31.16
N THR A 6 0.91 29.79 -32.16
CA THR A 6 -0.32 29.01 -32.09
C THR A 6 -0.04 27.53 -31.83
N VAL A 7 0.92 26.92 -32.54
CA VAL A 7 1.26 25.51 -32.36
C VAL A 7 1.85 25.25 -30.97
N VAL A 8 2.75 26.11 -30.50
CA VAL A 8 3.34 25.96 -29.16
C VAL A 8 2.25 26.01 -28.09
N VAL A 9 1.38 27.02 -28.16
CA VAL A 9 0.36 27.24 -27.12
C VAL A 9 -0.72 26.16 -27.14
N PHE A 10 -1.21 25.77 -28.32
CA PHE A 10 -2.37 24.87 -28.41
C PHE A 10 -2.04 23.40 -28.58
N ALA A 11 -0.82 23.04 -29.00
CA ALA A 11 -0.43 21.64 -29.14
C ALA A 11 0.65 21.24 -28.13
N LEU A 12 1.75 22.00 -28.03
CA LEU A 12 2.87 21.62 -27.16
C LEU A 12 2.55 21.78 -25.68
N ILE A 13 1.92 22.88 -25.25
CA ILE A 13 1.59 23.06 -23.83
C ILE A 13 0.63 21.96 -23.34
N PRO A 14 -0.50 21.65 -24.01
CA PRO A 14 -1.38 20.57 -23.57
C PRO A 14 -0.67 19.21 -23.59
N LEU A 15 0.10 18.92 -24.65
CA LEU A 15 0.87 17.68 -24.73
C LEU A 15 1.90 17.57 -23.60
N GLY A 16 2.57 18.67 -23.26
CA GLY A 16 3.51 18.73 -22.14
C GLY A 16 2.82 18.46 -20.80
N ILE A 17 1.64 19.06 -20.57
CA ILE A 17 0.86 18.81 -19.36
C ILE A 17 0.47 17.33 -19.25
N TYR A 18 -0.08 16.74 -20.32
CA TYR A 18 -0.38 15.31 -20.34
C TYR A 18 0.86 14.44 -20.16
N GLY A 19 1.99 14.83 -20.76
CA GLY A 19 3.27 14.15 -20.59
C GLY A 19 3.74 14.14 -19.12
N VAL A 20 3.64 15.27 -18.44
CA VAL A 20 3.98 15.36 -17.01
C VAL A 20 3.03 14.52 -16.16
N ILE A 21 1.71 14.64 -16.38
CA ILE A 21 0.71 13.86 -15.63
C ILE A 21 0.93 12.37 -15.83
N THR A 22 1.12 11.92 -17.08
CA THR A 22 1.35 10.50 -17.39
C THR A 22 2.63 10.00 -16.76
N LEU A 23 3.72 10.77 -16.80
CA LEU A 23 4.98 10.38 -16.16
C LEU A 23 4.81 10.26 -14.64
N LEU A 24 4.19 11.23 -13.98
CA LEU A 24 3.93 11.18 -12.55
C LEU A 24 3.02 10.00 -12.16
N THR A 25 2.02 9.69 -12.99
CA THR A 25 1.08 8.59 -12.75
C THR A 25 1.75 7.23 -12.92
N LEU A 26 2.63 7.07 -13.91
CA LEU A 26 3.30 5.80 -14.19
C LEU A 26 4.59 5.63 -13.35
N TRP A 27 5.16 6.69 -12.79
CA TRP A 27 6.37 6.66 -11.98
C TRP A 27 6.37 5.53 -10.93
N PRO A 28 5.30 5.37 -10.10
CA PRO A 28 5.30 4.35 -9.05
C PRO A 28 5.43 2.93 -9.58
N LYS A 29 5.02 2.67 -10.83
CA LYS A 29 5.15 1.36 -11.46
C LYS A 29 6.63 0.99 -11.69
N PHE A 30 7.46 1.99 -11.99
CA PHE A 30 8.89 1.78 -12.24
C PHE A 30 9.70 1.66 -10.95
N THR A 31 9.19 2.19 -9.83
CA THR A 31 9.87 2.12 -8.53
C THR A 31 9.37 0.98 -7.65
N ARG A 32 8.38 0.19 -8.10
CA ARG A 32 7.94 -1.02 -7.39
C ARG A 32 9.06 -2.05 -7.39
N GLY A 33 9.37 -2.56 -6.20
CA GLY A 33 10.34 -3.64 -6.02
C GLY A 33 9.98 -4.90 -6.82
N PRO A 34 10.95 -5.81 -7.03
CA PRO A 34 10.71 -7.06 -7.73
C PRO A 34 9.58 -7.84 -7.05
N ARG A 35 8.91 -8.70 -7.83
CA ARG A 35 7.93 -9.65 -7.30
C ARG A 35 8.64 -10.93 -6.90
N TYR A 36 8.25 -11.52 -5.77
CA TYR A 36 8.71 -12.84 -5.35
C TYR A 36 8.54 -13.88 -6.46
N ARG A 37 9.55 -14.73 -6.64
CA ARG A 37 9.52 -15.88 -7.55
C ARG A 37 9.66 -17.19 -6.76
N PRO A 38 8.92 -18.25 -7.10
CA PRO A 38 9.12 -19.56 -6.49
C PRO A 38 10.58 -20.02 -6.63
N GLY A 39 11.18 -20.49 -5.53
CA GLY A 39 12.58 -20.91 -5.47
C GLY A 39 13.57 -19.81 -5.09
N GLN A 40 13.13 -18.54 -4.98
CA GLN A 40 13.92 -17.50 -4.33
C GLN A 40 13.75 -17.57 -2.81
N GLU A 41 14.75 -17.09 -2.07
CA GLU A 41 14.63 -16.88 -0.62
C GLU A 41 13.61 -15.78 -0.34
N TRP A 42 12.90 -15.90 0.79
CA TRP A 42 11.87 -14.94 1.19
C TRP A 42 12.51 -13.78 1.95
N GLU A 43 12.71 -12.65 1.26
CA GLU A 43 13.33 -11.44 1.82
C GLU A 43 12.31 -10.38 2.30
N TYR A 44 11.02 -10.64 2.13
CA TYR A 44 9.97 -9.70 2.54
C TYR A 44 9.63 -9.88 4.03
N GLU A 45 9.16 -8.80 4.65
CA GLU A 45 8.61 -8.85 6.01
C GLU A 45 7.50 -9.92 6.11
N PRO A 46 7.37 -10.65 7.23
CA PRO A 46 6.27 -11.57 7.43
C PRO A 46 4.92 -10.87 7.31
N VAL A 47 4.03 -11.38 6.45
CA VAL A 47 2.70 -10.82 6.24
C VAL A 47 1.64 -11.82 6.65
N TRP A 48 0.64 -11.36 7.39
CA TRP A 48 -0.57 -12.11 7.70
C TRP A 48 -1.78 -11.46 7.04
N TRP A 49 -2.42 -12.16 6.12
CA TRP A 49 -3.67 -11.69 5.51
C TRP A 49 -4.87 -12.22 6.27
N THR A 50 -5.68 -11.30 6.82
CA THR A 50 -6.94 -11.63 7.48
C THR A 50 -8.13 -11.31 6.59
N ALA A 51 -9.19 -12.13 6.66
CA ALA A 51 -10.46 -11.83 6.03
C ALA A 51 -11.30 -10.81 6.84
N ASN A 52 -10.94 -10.55 8.10
CA ASN A 52 -11.62 -9.59 8.97
C ASN A 52 -10.60 -8.74 9.75
N PRO A 53 -10.23 -7.55 9.22
CA PRO A 53 -9.29 -6.65 9.91
C PRO A 53 -9.89 -6.03 11.17
N ALA A 54 -11.21 -5.78 11.21
CA ALA A 54 -11.88 -5.22 12.38
C ALA A 54 -11.78 -6.15 13.60
N GLY A 55 -11.78 -7.46 13.37
CA GLY A 55 -11.57 -8.46 14.41
C GLY A 55 -10.14 -8.53 14.98
N LEU A 56 -9.18 -7.82 14.37
CA LEU A 56 -7.80 -7.77 14.85
C LEU A 56 -7.51 -6.54 15.73
N GLY A 57 -8.43 -5.58 15.86
CA GLY A 57 -8.20 -4.33 16.58
C GLY A 57 -7.09 -3.46 15.97
N VAL A 58 -6.57 -3.82 14.80
CA VAL A 58 -5.55 -3.07 14.06
C VAL A 58 -6.27 -2.05 13.17
N PRO A 59 -5.90 -0.75 13.20
CA PRO A 59 -6.46 0.25 12.31
C PRO A 59 -6.37 -0.22 10.85
N ALA A 60 -7.48 -0.10 10.12
CA ALA A 60 -7.57 -0.49 8.71
C ALA A 60 -6.66 0.41 7.84
N GLY A 61 -5.37 0.09 7.80
CA GLY A 61 -4.34 0.86 7.09
C GLY A 61 -2.96 0.21 7.05
N GLY A 62 -2.72 -0.86 7.79
CA GLY A 62 -1.40 -1.49 7.88
C GLY A 62 -0.96 -2.36 6.69
N HIS A 63 -1.82 -2.57 5.69
CA HIS A 63 -1.54 -3.53 4.60
C HIS A 63 -1.75 -2.91 3.22
N GLY A 64 -0.92 -1.94 2.88
CA GLY A 64 -0.85 -1.38 1.53
C GLY A 64 -0.22 -0.01 1.51
N GLY A 65 0.94 0.10 0.86
CA GLY A 65 1.81 1.27 0.86
C GLY A 65 1.15 2.65 0.74
N ALA A 66 1.73 3.59 1.49
CA ALA A 66 1.68 5.05 1.39
C ALA A 66 0.63 5.66 0.43
N ALA A 67 -0.47 6.13 1.01
CA ALA A 67 -1.18 7.31 0.54
C ALA A 67 -1.35 8.23 1.75
N GLY A 68 -0.84 9.46 1.65
CA GLY A 68 -0.82 10.41 2.74
C GLY A 68 -2.21 10.78 3.24
N SER A 69 -2.37 10.73 4.57
CA SER A 69 -3.38 11.52 5.28
C SER A 69 -2.89 11.73 6.70
N SER A 70 -2.25 12.87 6.93
CA SER A 70 -2.00 13.43 8.25
C SER A 70 -3.33 13.82 8.91
N THR A 71 -3.66 13.17 10.03
CA THR A 71 -4.67 13.65 10.97
C THR A 71 -4.00 13.79 12.34
N PRO A 72 -4.00 14.99 12.96
CA PRO A 72 -3.40 15.20 14.27
C PRO A 72 -4.37 14.83 15.39
N GLY A 73 -3.82 14.26 16.47
CA GLY A 73 -4.31 14.37 17.84
C GLY A 73 -5.64 13.69 18.17
N ALA A 74 -5.56 12.48 18.75
CA ALA A 74 -6.56 11.99 19.69
C ALA A 74 -5.81 11.33 20.86
N GLU A 75 -6.04 11.85 22.06
CA GLU A 75 -5.36 11.51 23.32
C GLU A 75 -5.60 10.05 23.76
N PRO A 76 -4.73 9.47 24.62
CA PRO A 76 -4.86 8.09 25.05
C PRO A 76 -5.97 7.96 26.09
N ALA A 77 -7.09 7.36 25.69
CA ALA A 77 -8.00 6.75 26.66
C ALA A 77 -7.35 5.45 27.15
N GLU A 78 -6.95 5.47 28.42
CA GLU A 78 -6.53 4.28 29.14
C GLU A 78 -7.70 3.30 29.24
N GLU A 79 -7.62 2.18 28.50
CA GLU A 79 -8.44 1.01 28.78
C GLU A 79 -7.53 -0.10 29.29
N THR A 80 -7.50 -0.22 30.61
CA THR A 80 -6.97 -1.38 31.32
C THR A 80 -7.77 -2.62 30.90
N LEU A 81 -7.16 -3.49 30.10
CA LEU A 81 -7.61 -4.87 29.92
C LEU A 81 -6.48 -5.80 30.36
N THR A 82 -6.49 -6.15 31.65
CA THR A 82 -5.87 -7.38 32.15
C THR A 82 -6.90 -8.50 32.09
N ALA A 83 -6.42 -9.69 31.72
CA ALA A 83 -7.09 -11.00 31.66
C ALA A 83 -7.79 -11.33 30.33
N GLY A 84 -7.04 -12.01 29.46
CA GLY A 84 -7.60 -12.62 28.25
C GLY A 84 -6.58 -13.21 27.30
N GLN A 85 -5.53 -13.85 27.80
CA GLN A 85 -4.62 -14.61 26.93
C GLN A 85 -5.42 -15.80 26.37
N PRO A 86 -5.69 -15.88 25.05
CA PRO A 86 -6.54 -16.94 24.52
C PRO A 86 -5.82 -18.28 24.67
N ALA A 87 -6.43 -19.19 25.41
CA ALA A 87 -5.95 -20.56 25.54
C ALA A 87 -5.91 -21.21 24.15
N GLY A 88 -4.71 -21.53 23.68
CA GLY A 88 -4.48 -22.21 22.41
C GLY A 88 -5.14 -23.58 22.43
N THR A 89 -6.36 -23.66 21.90
CA THR A 89 -7.05 -24.93 21.65
C THR A 89 -6.69 -25.36 20.23
N ALA A 90 -5.50 -25.94 20.06
CA ALA A 90 -5.09 -26.46 18.77
C ALA A 90 -6.10 -27.54 18.33
N ARG A 91 -6.85 -27.25 17.25
CA ARG A 91 -7.94 -28.11 16.75
C ARG A 91 -7.54 -29.01 15.56
N GLY A 92 -6.32 -28.88 15.03
CA GLY A 92 -5.82 -29.71 13.93
C GLY A 92 -4.63 -29.09 13.17
N GLY A 93 -4.17 -29.74 12.09
CA GLY A 93 -3.10 -29.26 11.20
C GLY A 93 -2.99 -30.06 9.89
N ALA A 94 -2.53 -29.41 8.82
CA ALA A 94 -2.27 -30.02 7.52
C ALA A 94 -0.88 -29.58 7.02
N ARG A 95 -0.15 -30.47 6.34
CA ARG A 95 1.18 -30.16 5.77
C ARG A 95 1.38 -30.86 4.44
N GLY A 96 2.19 -30.25 3.58
CA GLY A 96 2.67 -30.81 2.32
C GLY A 96 4.03 -30.19 1.96
N SER A 97 4.82 -30.90 1.16
CA SER A 97 6.09 -30.41 0.61
C SER A 97 5.94 -30.28 -0.90
N TRP A 98 6.15 -29.06 -1.41
CA TRP A 98 6.22 -28.74 -2.83
C TRP A 98 7.67 -28.71 -3.29
#